data_AF-A0A3D2CGL1-F1
#
_entry.id   AF-A0A3D2CGL1-F1
#
_cell.length_a   1.000
_cell.length_b   1.000
_cell.length_c   1.000
_cell.angle_alpha   90.00
_cell.angle_beta   90.00
_cell.angle_gamma   90.00
#
_symmetry.space_group_name_H-M   'P 1'
#
loop_
_entity.id
_entity.type
_entity.pdbx_description
1 polymer ?
#
loop_
_entity_poly.entity_id
_entity_poly.type
_entity_poly.pdbx_seq_one_letter_code
_entity_poly.pdbx_strand_id
1 'polypeptide(L)'
;SGGSGGSGDTYSSLYGTYSLSVLEYNCSVTWNMGGNATGSLQWDVDLTLASTNGCEASDTSGSLELRDNAAYFQNNYIGRLYDQYNYYGTYLFYWGTADYITGAGGNTYDYWGYGYAQ
;
A
#
# COMPACT_ATOMS: atom_id res chain seq x y z
N SER A 1 37.76 7.66 14.55
CA SER A 1 36.48 7.32 15.19
C SER A 1 35.40 7.55 14.15
N GLY A 2 35.04 6.56 13.33
CA GLY A 2 34.09 5.48 13.64
C GLY A 2 32.67 6.06 13.47
N GLY A 3 31.84 5.73 12.46
CA GLY A 3 31.70 4.52 11.68
C GLY A 3 30.29 3.97 11.93
N SER A 4 29.29 4.51 11.25
CA SER A 4 27.92 3.96 11.17
C SER A 4 27.26 4.43 9.87
N GLY A 5 27.69 3.88 8.75
CA GLY A 5 26.88 3.84 7.54
C GLY A 5 25.83 2.75 7.74
N GLY A 6 24.69 3.11 8.31
CA GLY A 6 23.51 2.25 8.27
C GLY A 6 23.12 2.11 6.81
N SER A 7 23.51 0.99 6.19
CA SER A 7 23.02 0.61 4.88
C SER A 7 21.54 0.29 5.08
N GLY A 8 20.69 1.31 5.00
CA GLY A 8 19.26 1.11 4.91
C GLY A 8 19.02 0.39 3.60
N ASP A 9 18.58 -0.86 3.67
CA ASP A 9 18.23 -1.67 2.52
C ASP A 9 17.41 -0.81 1.56
N THR A 10 18.04 -0.42 0.45
CA THR A 10 17.41 0.47 -0.52
C THR A 10 16.74 -0.44 -1.50
N TYR A 11 15.44 -0.69 -1.33
CA TYR A 11 14.67 -1.39 -2.33
C TYR A 11 14.67 -0.58 -3.62
N SER A 12 14.57 -1.23 -4.77
CA SER A 12 14.57 -0.61 -6.09
C SER A 12 13.18 -0.56 -6.70
N SER A 13 12.40 -1.62 -6.53
CA SER A 13 11.08 -1.78 -7.13
C SER A 13 10.07 -2.33 -6.14
N LEU A 14 8.79 -2.10 -6.44
CA LEU A 14 7.66 -2.64 -5.70
C LEU A 14 6.67 -3.27 -6.67
N TYR A 15 6.15 -4.45 -6.32
CA TYR A 15 5.02 -5.08 -6.99
C TYR A 15 4.00 -5.51 -5.95
N GLY A 16 2.71 -5.55 -6.28
CA GLY A 16 1.72 -5.90 -5.28
C GLY A 16 0.27 -5.77 -5.73
N THR A 17 -0.61 -5.76 -4.74
CA THR A 17 -2.04 -5.51 -4.93
C THR A 17 -2.49 -4.45 -3.95
N TYR A 18 -3.34 -3.54 -4.42
CA TYR A 18 -4.07 -2.58 -3.61
C TYR A 18 -5.57 -2.84 -3.80
N SER A 19 -6.32 -2.94 -2.71
CA SER A 19 -7.77 -3.11 -2.76
C SER A 19 -8.50 -2.14 -1.84
N LEU A 20 -9.70 -1.77 -2.26
CA LEU A 20 -10.66 -0.95 -1.52
C LEU A 20 -12.02 -1.63 -1.58
N SER A 21 -12.73 -1.72 -0.46
CA SER A 21 -14.15 -2.06 -0.42
C SER A 21 -14.94 -1.02 0.34
N VAL A 22 -16.15 -0.70 -0.14
CA VAL A 22 -17.12 0.17 0.53
C VAL A 22 -18.29 -0.71 0.94
N LEU A 23 -18.35 -1.03 2.23
CA LEU A 23 -19.18 -2.14 2.73
C LEU A 23 -20.68 -1.88 2.56
N GLU A 24 -21.13 -0.65 2.79
CA GLU A 24 -22.53 -0.24 2.68
C GLU A 24 -23.09 -0.39 1.26
N TYR A 25 -22.23 -0.26 0.25
CA TYR A 25 -22.60 -0.41 -1.16
C TYR A 25 -22.26 -1.78 -1.74
N ASN A 26 -21.68 -2.68 -0.93
CA ASN A 26 -21.14 -3.96 -1.39
C ASN A 26 -20.29 -3.80 -2.66
N CYS A 27 -19.47 -2.75 -2.68
CA CYS A 27 -18.68 -2.39 -3.84
C CYS A 27 -17.19 -2.53 -3.52
N SER A 28 -16.39 -3.01 -4.46
CA SER A 28 -14.95 -3.17 -4.29
C SER A 28 -14.18 -2.83 -5.56
N VAL A 29 -12.90 -2.47 -5.38
CA VAL A 29 -11.95 -2.18 -6.44
C VAL A 29 -10.62 -2.83 -6.07
N THR A 30 -9.98 -3.47 -7.05
CA THR A 30 -8.64 -4.02 -6.92
C THR A 30 -7.76 -3.49 -8.05
N TRP A 31 -6.56 -3.06 -7.69
CA TRP A 31 -5.51 -2.65 -8.61
C TRP A 31 -4.29 -3.55 -8.48
N ASN A 32 -3.65 -3.83 -9.61
CA ASN A 32 -2.27 -4.29 -9.64
C ASN A 32 -1.38 -3.08 -9.34
N MET A 33 -0.46 -3.23 -8.39
CA MET A 33 0.45 -2.18 -7.97
C MET A 33 1.87 -2.47 -8.49
N GLY A 34 2.49 -1.46 -9.09
CA GLY A 34 3.89 -1.51 -9.52
C GLY A 34 4.55 -0.14 -9.31
N GLY A 35 5.81 -0.09 -8.89
CA GLY A 35 6.45 1.20 -8.66
C GLY A 35 7.96 1.12 -8.44
N ASN A 36 8.58 2.30 -8.39
CA ASN A 36 10.01 2.46 -8.13
C ASN A 36 10.23 3.12 -6.78
N ALA A 37 11.28 2.71 -6.08
CA ALA A 37 11.61 3.29 -4.80
C ALA A 37 12.08 4.73 -4.93
N THR A 38 11.57 5.57 -4.05
CA THR A 38 12.00 6.97 -3.87
C THR A 38 12.66 7.18 -2.50
N GLY A 39 12.61 6.17 -1.63
CA GLY A 39 13.30 6.09 -0.35
C GLY A 39 13.35 4.65 0.17
N SER A 40 13.87 4.43 1.38
CA SER A 40 14.03 3.08 1.94
C SER A 40 12.71 2.33 2.17
N LEU A 41 11.62 3.06 2.42
CA LEU A 41 10.28 2.49 2.63
C LEU A 41 9.23 3.35 1.91
N GLN A 42 9.61 3.90 0.77
CA GLN A 42 8.77 4.79 -0.02
C GLN A 42 8.93 4.50 -1.51
N TRP A 43 7.81 4.46 -2.23
CA TRP A 43 7.75 4.18 -3.66
C TRP A 43 6.79 5.15 -4.35
N ASP A 44 7.12 5.53 -5.56
CA ASP A 44 6.14 6.08 -6.50
C ASP A 44 5.53 4.92 -7.27
N VAL A 45 4.22 4.71 -7.09
CA VAL A 45 3.49 3.55 -7.58
C VAL A 45 2.42 3.94 -8.59
N ASP A 46 2.29 3.11 -9.61
CA ASP A 46 1.15 3.05 -10.52
C ASP A 46 0.19 1.95 -10.05
N LEU A 47 -1.09 2.28 -10.00
CA LEU A 47 -2.19 1.38 -9.69
C LEU A 47 -3.00 1.16 -10.97
N THR A 48 -2.79 0.01 -11.61
CA THR A 48 -3.53 -0.38 -12.81
C THR A 48 -4.75 -1.20 -12.42
N LEU A 49 -5.93 -0.78 -12.88
CA LEU A 49 -7.20 -1.39 -12.51
C LEU A 49 -7.21 -2.87 -12.93
N ALA A 50 -7.37 -3.75 -11.95
CA ALA A 50 -7.45 -5.19 -12.17
C ALA A 50 -8.90 -5.66 -12.20
N SER A 51 -9.73 -5.17 -11.27
CA SER A 51 -11.15 -5.52 -11.21
C SER A 51 -11.96 -4.50 -10.41
N THR A 52 -13.26 -4.47 -10.70
CA THR A 52 -14.28 -3.74 -9.94
C THR A 52 -15.47 -4.63 -9.68
N ASN A 53 -16.15 -4.41 -8.56
CA ASN A 53 -17.49 -4.91 -8.31
C ASN A 53 -18.34 -3.74 -7.80
N GLY A 54 -19.33 -3.31 -8.58
CA GLY A 54 -20.28 -2.26 -8.17
C GLY A 54 -19.73 -0.82 -8.03
N CYS A 55 -18.41 -0.63 -7.86
CA CYS A 55 -17.80 0.71 -7.88
C CYS A 55 -17.36 1.08 -9.30
N GLU A 56 -17.34 2.38 -9.60
CA GLU A 56 -16.57 2.92 -10.73
C GLU A 56 -15.15 3.25 -10.26
N ALA A 57 -14.15 2.87 -11.05
CA ALA A 57 -12.76 3.17 -10.78
C ALA A 57 -11.98 3.25 -12.09
N SER A 58 -10.81 3.87 -12.01
CA SER A 58 -9.84 3.94 -13.11
C SER A 58 -8.44 3.65 -12.59
N ASP A 59 -7.49 3.55 -13.51
CA ASP A 59 -6.08 3.62 -13.18
C ASP A 59 -5.78 4.92 -12.41
N THR A 60 -4.81 4.84 -11.50
CA THR A 60 -4.34 5.99 -10.71
C THR A 60 -2.87 5.78 -10.33
N SER A 61 -2.23 6.78 -9.74
CA SER A 61 -0.85 6.71 -9.27
C SER A 61 -0.63 7.58 -8.05
N GLY A 62 0.45 7.34 -7.32
CA GLY A 62 0.78 8.11 -6.13
C GLY A 62 1.97 7.56 -5.36
N SER A 63 2.28 8.21 -4.24
CA SER A 63 3.33 7.75 -3.34
C SER A 63 2.77 6.75 -2.34
N LEU A 64 3.40 5.58 -2.23
CA LEU A 64 3.19 4.62 -1.14
C LEU A 64 4.35 4.74 -0.16
N GLU A 65 4.06 4.89 1.12
CA GLU A 65 5.05 4.97 2.19
C GLU A 65 4.69 4.00 3.32
N LEU A 66 5.70 3.28 3.83
CA LEU A 66 5.59 2.52 5.08
C LEU A 66 6.33 3.26 6.19
N ARG A 67 5.59 3.65 7.23
CA ARG A 67 6.15 4.27 8.43
C ARG A 67 5.30 3.96 9.65
N ASP A 68 5.92 3.94 10.83
CA ASP A 68 5.24 3.74 12.11
C ASP A 68 4.33 2.49 12.14
N ASN A 69 4.77 1.40 11.50
CA ASN A 69 4.02 0.13 11.35
C ASN A 69 2.66 0.30 10.63
N ALA A 70 2.56 1.22 9.69
CA ALA A 70 1.40 1.48 8.86
C ALA A 70 1.79 1.77 7.41
N ALA A 71 0.82 1.60 6.50
CA ALA A 71 0.92 2.00 5.11
C ALA A 71 0.16 3.30 4.86
N TYR A 72 0.74 4.15 4.03
CA TYR A 72 0.16 5.42 3.62
C TYR A 72 0.19 5.54 2.10
N PHE A 73 -0.93 5.93 1.48
CA PHE A 73 -0.98 6.28 0.06
C PHE A 73 -1.31 7.75 -0.10
N GLN A 74 -0.46 8.49 -0.80
CA GLN A 74 -0.52 9.94 -0.93
C GLN A 74 -0.65 10.63 0.45
N ASN A 75 0.15 10.19 1.43
CA ASN A 75 0.11 10.63 2.84
C ASN A 75 -1.18 10.32 3.63
N ASN A 76 -2.14 9.61 3.05
CA ASN A 76 -3.34 9.16 3.76
C ASN A 76 -3.10 7.78 4.34
N TYR A 77 -3.47 7.56 5.61
CA TYR A 77 -3.41 6.24 6.23
C TYR A 77 -4.36 5.27 5.50
N ILE A 78 -3.83 4.12 5.09
CA ILE A 78 -4.59 3.07 4.37
C ILE A 78 -4.55 1.72 5.07
N GLY A 79 -3.95 1.63 6.25
CA GLY A 79 -3.96 0.40 7.03
C GLY A 79 -2.72 0.19 7.88
N ARG A 80 -2.87 -0.66 8.89
CA ARG A 80 -1.79 -1.10 9.75
C ARG A 80 -1.06 -2.25 9.05
N LEU A 81 0.26 -2.29 9.20
CA LEU A 81 1.05 -3.47 8.81
C LEU A 81 0.81 -4.60 9.81
N TYR A 82 0.38 -5.76 9.31
CA TYR A 82 0.08 -6.93 10.14
C TYR A 82 0.98 -8.14 9.84
N ASP A 83 1.67 -8.16 8.71
CA ASP A 83 2.68 -9.18 8.41
C ASP A 83 3.81 -8.57 7.57
N GLN A 84 5.05 -8.86 7.95
CA GLN A 84 6.28 -8.33 7.36
C GLN A 84 7.37 -9.40 7.45
N TYR A 85 7.99 -9.76 6.32
CA TYR A 85 9.12 -10.69 6.31
C TYR A 85 10.10 -10.40 5.18
N ASN A 86 11.38 -10.67 5.43
CA ASN A 86 12.43 -10.55 4.43
C ASN A 86 12.85 -11.95 3.96
N TYR A 87 12.64 -12.25 2.68
CA TYR A 87 12.92 -13.54 2.07
C TYR A 87 13.92 -13.35 0.93
N TYR A 88 15.17 -13.77 1.15
CA TYR A 88 16.27 -13.67 0.18
C TYR A 88 16.43 -12.27 -0.45
N GLY A 89 16.34 -11.21 0.36
CA GLY A 89 16.47 -9.82 -0.10
C GLY A 89 15.19 -9.23 -0.71
N THR A 90 14.10 -10.01 -0.77
CA THR A 90 12.77 -9.47 -1.06
C THR A 90 12.06 -9.15 0.25
N TYR A 91 11.63 -7.92 0.42
CA TYR A 91 10.80 -7.51 1.54
C TYR A 91 9.33 -7.65 1.21
N LEU A 92 8.65 -8.49 1.99
CA LEU A 92 7.21 -8.68 1.89
C LEU A 92 6.48 -8.01 3.02
N PHE A 93 5.38 -7.35 2.69
CA PHE A 93 4.53 -6.71 3.68
C PHE A 93 3.07 -6.77 3.27
N TYR A 94 2.20 -6.83 4.28
CA TYR A 94 0.77 -6.80 4.16
C TYR A 94 0.21 -5.70 5.05
N TRP A 95 -0.77 -4.95 4.54
CA TRP A 95 -1.48 -3.93 5.30
C TRP A 95 -2.98 -4.13 5.19
N GLY A 96 -3.69 -3.63 6.19
CA GLY A 96 -5.12 -3.49 6.10
C GLY A 96 -5.74 -2.67 7.23
N THR A 97 -6.95 -2.19 7.00
CA THR A 97 -7.83 -1.57 7.98
C THR A 97 -9.26 -1.83 7.56
N ALA A 98 -10.08 -2.25 8.51
CA ALA A 98 -11.52 -2.29 8.38
C ALA A 98 -12.07 -1.28 9.37
N ASP A 99 -11.94 0.02 9.06
CA ASP A 99 -12.35 1.11 9.93
C ASP A 99 -13.40 2.01 9.26
N TYR A 100 -14.20 2.64 10.10
CA TYR A 100 -15.16 3.64 9.68
C TYR A 100 -14.42 4.95 9.35
N ILE A 101 -14.10 5.17 8.07
CA ILE A 101 -13.45 6.42 7.66
C ILE A 101 -14.51 7.52 7.50
N THR A 102 -14.63 8.33 8.56
CA THR A 102 -15.45 9.55 8.63
C THR A 102 -14.85 10.67 7.76
N GLY A 103 -14.89 10.50 6.44
CA GLY A 103 -14.42 11.52 5.51
C GLY A 103 -15.19 11.59 4.20
N ALA A 104 -15.63 10.44 3.67
CA ALA A 104 -16.26 10.34 2.36
C ALA A 104 -17.74 9.90 2.44
N GLY A 105 -18.52 10.58 3.31
CA GLY A 105 -19.97 10.35 3.40
C GLY A 105 -20.43 9.39 4.50
N GLY A 106 -19.53 9.02 5.42
CA GLY A 106 -19.88 8.17 6.56
C GLY A 106 -20.08 6.70 6.20
N ASN A 107 -19.27 6.20 5.27
CA ASN A 107 -19.21 4.78 4.92
C ASN A 107 -18.06 4.09 5.65
N THR A 108 -18.16 2.78 5.76
CA THR A 108 -17.12 1.89 6.23
C THR A 108 -16.28 1.47 5.03
N TYR A 109 -14.98 1.77 5.13
CA TYR A 109 -14.03 1.44 4.09
C TYR A 109 -13.09 0.36 4.59
N ASP A 110 -12.94 -0.67 3.79
CA ASP A 110 -11.93 -1.71 4.01
C ASP A 110 -10.82 -1.53 2.97
N TYR A 111 -9.64 -1.17 3.46
CA TYR A 111 -8.44 -1.09 2.64
C TYR A 111 -7.55 -2.27 2.99
N TRP A 112 -7.02 -2.94 1.97
CA TRP A 112 -6.03 -3.98 2.17
C TRP A 112 -5.11 -4.09 0.97
N GLY A 113 -3.94 -4.66 1.20
CA GLY A 113 -3.02 -4.94 0.12
C GLY A 113 -1.74 -5.61 0.59
N TYR A 114 -0.90 -5.90 -0.37
CA TYR A 114 0.41 -6.48 -0.14
C TYR A 114 1.43 -5.92 -1.12
N GLY A 115 2.71 -5.98 -0.74
CA GLY A 115 3.82 -5.53 -1.54
C GLY A 115 5.02 -6.46 -1.46
N TYR A 116 5.72 -6.62 -2.59
CA TYR A 116 6.99 -7.29 -2.79
C TYR A 116 8.01 -6.23 -3.21
N ALA A 117 8.90 -5.82 -2.30
CA ALA A 117 9.96 -4.88 -2.58
C ALA A 117 11.30 -5.59 -2.82
N GLN A 118 11.98 -5.27 -3.92
CA GLN A 118 13.24 -5.86 -4.36
C GLN A 118 14.29 -4.79 -4.60
#